data_AF-A0A2V5JV46-F1
#
_entry.id   AF-A0A2V5JV46-F1
#
_cell.length_a   1.000
_cell.length_b   1.000
_cell.length_c   1.000
_cell.angle_alpha   90.00
_cell.angle_beta   90.00
_cell.angle_gamma   90.00
#
_symmetry.space_group_name_H-M   'P 1'
#
loop_
_entity.id
_entity.type
_entity.pdbx_description
1 polymer ?
#
loop_
_entity_poly.entity_id
_entity_poly.type
_entity_poly.pdbx_seq_one_letter_code
_entity_poly.pdbx_strand_id
1 'polypeptide(L)'
;MSNAQDVLTNLLALADISINGDRPWDIQVHDRRFFSRVLASGTLGFGESYMDGWWDCDALDEMCCRAIRAGLEKRFAFRLPNIWALLTAVLANQQTSRRSRKVGRVHYDLSNDFFEAMLDPNMQYSCALFAEGDDLGSAQLRKLDWICERLRLRPSLRLLDIGCGWGGLARYAARHYGCQVVGITISREQFRYAQRWCRGSDVEIQLRDYREVTGRFDRVVCVGMVEHVGYKNYRTYMRTAARSLAEDGLFLCQGICGNFSRV
;
A
#
# COMPACT_ATOMS: atom_id res chain seq x y z
N MET A 1 33.29 -25.11 6.43
CA MET A 1 32.00 -24.54 5.95
C MET A 1 31.86 -23.18 6.60
N SER A 2 31.36 -22.15 5.90
CA SER A 2 31.45 -20.78 6.42
C SER A 2 30.42 -20.57 7.54
N ASN A 3 30.85 -19.95 8.64
CA ASN A 3 30.00 -19.59 9.79
C ASN A 3 28.69 -18.91 9.34
N ALA A 4 28.73 -18.16 8.24
CA ALA A 4 27.56 -17.47 7.70
C ALA A 4 26.46 -18.41 7.18
N GLN A 5 26.86 -19.50 6.52
CA GLN A 5 25.92 -20.48 5.97
C GLN A 5 25.19 -21.20 7.11
N ASP A 6 25.91 -21.68 8.11
CA ASP A 6 25.32 -22.41 9.24
C ASP A 6 24.34 -21.54 10.05
N VAL A 7 24.67 -20.27 10.25
CA VAL A 7 23.76 -19.32 10.92
C VAL A 7 22.46 -19.15 10.12
N LEU A 8 22.56 -18.97 8.80
CA LEU A 8 21.37 -18.76 7.98
C LEU A 8 20.53 -20.04 7.86
N THR A 9 21.15 -21.20 7.72
CA THR A 9 20.47 -22.51 7.74
C THR A 9 19.67 -22.68 9.02
N ASN A 10 20.28 -22.42 10.19
CA ASN A 10 19.59 -22.53 11.47
C ASN A 10 18.46 -21.51 11.61
N LEU A 11 18.61 -20.30 11.07
CA LEU A 11 17.55 -19.29 11.09
C LEU A 11 16.35 -19.68 10.22
N LEU A 12 16.59 -20.13 8.99
CA LEU A 12 15.54 -20.56 8.06
C LEU A 12 14.82 -21.83 8.55
N ALA A 13 15.55 -22.75 9.19
CA ALA A 13 14.97 -23.96 9.77
C ALA A 13 13.90 -23.66 10.85
N LEU A 14 13.98 -22.52 11.55
CA LEU A 14 12.94 -22.10 12.51
C LEU A 14 11.59 -21.79 11.85
N ALA A 15 11.61 -21.51 10.54
CA ALA A 15 10.43 -21.30 9.72
C ALA A 15 10.10 -22.53 8.86
N ASP A 16 10.72 -23.68 9.13
CA ASP A 16 10.57 -24.88 8.31
C ASP A 16 10.97 -24.64 6.84
N ILE A 17 12.04 -23.85 6.62
CA ILE A 17 12.62 -23.56 5.31
C ILE A 17 14.02 -24.16 5.25
N SER A 18 14.26 -24.99 4.25
CA SER A 18 15.54 -25.62 3.95
C SER A 18 16.27 -24.85 2.84
N ILE A 19 17.60 -24.81 2.92
CA ILE A 19 18.44 -24.33 1.82
C ILE A 19 18.71 -25.51 0.89
N ASN A 20 18.44 -25.32 -0.40
CA ASN A 20 18.51 -26.34 -1.45
C ASN A 20 17.67 -27.58 -1.10
N GLY A 21 16.51 -27.36 -0.47
CA GLY A 21 15.52 -28.41 -0.22
C GLY A 21 14.68 -28.70 -1.47
N ASP A 22 13.80 -29.68 -1.37
CA ASP A 22 12.95 -30.17 -2.46
C ASP A 22 11.49 -29.65 -2.39
N ARG A 23 11.13 -28.93 -1.32
CA ARG A 23 9.77 -28.41 -1.14
C ARG A 23 9.61 -27.09 -1.89
N PRO A 24 8.40 -26.76 -2.39
CA PRO A 24 8.19 -25.55 -3.18
C PRO A 24 8.62 -24.25 -2.49
N TRP A 25 8.51 -24.18 -1.16
CA TRP A 25 8.88 -23.00 -0.36
C TRP A 25 10.33 -23.01 0.14
N ASP A 26 11.11 -24.05 -0.19
CA ASP A 26 12.54 -24.09 0.10
C ASP A 26 13.29 -23.20 -0.89
N ILE A 27 14.36 -22.55 -0.41
CA ILE A 27 15.14 -21.64 -1.25
C ILE A 27 16.24 -22.40 -1.99
N GLN A 28 16.47 -22.10 -3.26
CA GLN A 28 17.60 -22.61 -4.02
C GLN A 28 18.67 -21.53 -4.10
N VAL A 29 19.85 -21.78 -3.53
CA VAL A 29 20.96 -20.83 -3.48
C VAL A 29 21.99 -21.17 -4.55
N HIS A 30 22.10 -20.28 -5.53
CA HIS A 30 23.01 -20.39 -6.68
C HIS A 30 24.35 -19.70 -6.43
N ASP A 31 24.38 -18.69 -5.54
CA ASP A 31 25.58 -17.92 -5.22
C ASP A 31 25.87 -17.88 -3.72
N ARG A 32 27.07 -18.31 -3.32
CA ARG A 32 27.49 -18.35 -1.91
C ARG A 32 27.64 -16.98 -1.25
N ARG A 33 27.76 -15.88 -2.03
CA ARG A 33 27.78 -14.51 -1.51
C ARG A 33 26.47 -14.12 -0.82
N PHE A 34 25.38 -14.83 -1.15
CA PHE A 34 24.08 -14.74 -0.48
C PHE A 34 24.19 -14.75 1.05
N PHE A 35 24.86 -15.77 1.62
CA PHE A 35 24.95 -15.94 3.06
C PHE A 35 25.56 -14.73 3.77
N SER A 36 26.68 -14.21 3.26
CA SER A 36 27.33 -13.02 3.83
C SER A 36 26.49 -11.76 3.67
N ARG A 37 25.78 -11.58 2.56
CA ARG A 37 24.96 -10.39 2.30
C ARG A 37 23.71 -10.37 3.16
N VAL A 38 23.02 -11.50 3.30
CA VAL A 38 21.85 -11.62 4.18
C VAL A 38 22.23 -11.34 5.63
N LEU A 39 23.37 -11.84 6.09
CA LEU A 39 23.84 -11.55 7.45
C LEU A 39 24.28 -10.10 7.66
N ALA A 40 24.82 -9.44 6.62
CA ALA A 40 25.26 -8.05 6.71
C ALA A 40 24.13 -7.02 6.54
N SER A 41 23.12 -7.34 5.74
CA SER A 41 22.08 -6.39 5.31
C SER A 41 20.65 -6.84 5.64
N GLY A 42 20.48 -7.94 6.37
CA GLY A 42 19.20 -8.45 6.84
C GLY A 42 18.20 -8.69 5.71
N THR A 43 16.96 -8.25 5.93
CA THR A 43 15.85 -8.42 4.96
C THR A 43 16.10 -7.68 3.64
N LEU A 44 16.83 -6.57 3.64
CA LEU A 44 17.20 -5.86 2.41
C LEU A 44 18.17 -6.70 1.58
N GLY A 45 19.22 -7.25 2.22
CA GLY A 45 20.16 -8.14 1.55
C GLY A 45 19.50 -9.41 1.00
N PHE A 46 18.50 -9.94 1.73
CA PHE A 46 17.70 -11.07 1.29
C PHE A 46 16.89 -10.76 0.02
N GLY A 47 16.17 -9.63 0.00
CA GLY A 47 15.38 -9.20 -1.17
C GLY A 47 16.24 -8.81 -2.38
N GLU A 48 17.30 -8.04 -2.18
CA GLU A 48 18.16 -7.62 -3.31
C GLU A 48 18.93 -8.80 -3.91
N SER A 49 19.33 -9.79 -3.11
CA SER A 49 19.99 -10.99 -3.65
C SER A 49 19.05 -11.89 -4.45
N TYR A 50 17.73 -11.85 -4.20
CA TYR A 50 16.73 -12.47 -5.07
C TYR A 50 16.67 -11.74 -6.42
N MET A 51 16.63 -10.41 -6.39
CA MET A 51 16.64 -9.58 -7.61
C MET A 51 17.92 -9.79 -8.45
N ASP A 52 19.05 -10.04 -7.79
CA ASP A 52 20.33 -10.33 -8.44
C ASP A 52 20.46 -11.80 -8.91
N GLY A 53 19.45 -12.64 -8.72
CA GLY A 53 19.43 -14.05 -9.13
C GLY A 53 20.36 -14.96 -8.32
N TRP A 54 20.75 -14.56 -7.10
CA TRP A 54 21.64 -15.37 -6.25
C TRP A 54 20.91 -16.54 -5.59
N TRP A 55 19.60 -16.43 -5.47
CA TRP A 55 18.72 -17.49 -5.01
C TRP A 55 17.31 -17.30 -5.57
N ASP A 56 16.54 -18.39 -5.64
CA ASP A 56 15.13 -18.39 -6.02
C ASP A 56 14.31 -19.37 -5.15
N CYS A 57 13.00 -19.41 -5.40
CA CYS A 57 12.03 -20.23 -4.67
C CYS A 57 10.76 -20.36 -5.52
N ASP A 58 10.20 -21.57 -5.64
CA ASP A 58 9.02 -21.83 -6.46
C ASP A 58 7.75 -21.21 -5.85
N ALA A 59 7.59 -21.31 -4.53
CA ALA A 59 6.47 -20.78 -3.76
C ALA A 59 6.93 -19.65 -2.82
N LEU A 60 7.35 -18.52 -3.41
CA LEU A 60 7.91 -17.38 -2.69
C LEU A 60 6.94 -16.80 -1.65
N ASP A 61 5.64 -16.82 -1.93
CA ASP A 61 4.56 -16.38 -1.05
C ASP A 61 4.43 -17.28 0.19
N GLU A 62 4.49 -18.61 0.02
CA GLU A 62 4.49 -19.56 1.12
C GLU A 62 5.75 -19.43 1.98
N MET A 63 6.92 -19.29 1.33
CA MET A 63 8.20 -19.04 2.02
C MET A 63 8.12 -17.78 2.87
N CYS A 64 7.61 -16.67 2.32
CA CYS A 64 7.42 -15.42 3.06
C CYS A 64 6.42 -15.59 4.22
N CYS A 65 5.30 -16.28 3.99
CA CYS A 65 4.31 -16.55 5.04
C CYS A 65 4.93 -17.30 6.23
N ARG A 66 5.71 -18.35 5.95
CA ARG A 66 6.43 -19.14 6.96
C ARG A 66 7.45 -18.29 7.72
N ALA A 67 8.26 -17.53 6.99
CA ALA A 67 9.27 -16.64 7.59
C ALA A 67 8.65 -15.59 8.52
N ILE A 68 7.56 -14.94 8.11
CA ILE A 68 6.85 -13.94 8.91
C ILE A 68 6.18 -14.59 10.13
N ARG A 69 5.55 -15.77 9.98
CA ARG A 69 4.94 -16.50 11.10
C ARG A 69 5.95 -16.92 12.15
N ALA A 70 7.16 -17.30 11.74
CA ALA A 70 8.28 -17.63 12.64
C ALA A 70 8.97 -16.38 13.22
N GLY A 71 8.59 -15.17 12.77
CA GLY A 71 9.17 -13.92 13.24
C GLY A 71 10.62 -13.73 12.81
N LEU A 72 11.04 -14.27 11.65
CA LEU A 72 12.42 -14.18 11.20
C LEU A 72 12.86 -12.74 10.96
N GLU A 73 11.95 -11.86 10.54
CA GLU A 73 12.19 -10.43 10.36
C GLU A 73 12.70 -9.74 11.62
N LYS A 74 12.21 -10.16 12.80
CA LYS A 74 12.67 -9.65 14.09
C LYS A 74 14.06 -10.16 14.44
N ARG A 75 14.43 -11.34 13.94
CA ARG A 75 15.74 -11.97 14.19
C ARG A 75 16.82 -11.41 13.26
N PHE A 76 16.45 -11.03 12.03
CA PHE A 76 17.31 -10.28 11.12
C PHE A 76 17.56 -8.83 11.60
N ALA A 77 16.60 -8.22 12.29
CA ALA A 77 16.71 -6.83 12.77
C ALA A 77 17.81 -6.62 13.84
N PHE A 78 18.34 -7.68 14.46
CA PHE A 78 19.26 -7.57 15.60
C PHE A 78 20.74 -7.39 15.24
N ARG A 79 21.13 -7.29 13.96
CA ARG A 79 22.55 -7.05 13.60
C ARG A 79 22.73 -5.85 12.65
N LEU A 80 23.12 -4.75 13.29
CA LEU A 80 23.53 -3.42 12.80
C LEU A 80 22.44 -2.59 12.09
N PRO A 81 21.65 -1.77 12.81
CA PRO A 81 21.07 -0.61 12.18
C PRO A 81 22.22 0.32 11.80
N ASN A 82 22.19 0.83 10.57
CA ASN A 82 22.89 2.06 10.26
C ASN A 82 22.27 3.14 11.18
N ILE A 83 22.89 3.39 12.34
CA ILE A 83 22.34 4.22 13.45
C ILE A 83 21.89 5.58 12.93
N TRP A 84 22.58 6.11 11.91
CA TRP A 84 22.25 7.32 11.19
C TRP A 84 20.93 7.24 10.40
N ALA A 85 20.63 6.12 9.75
CA ALA A 85 19.35 5.91 9.06
C ALA A 85 18.18 5.81 10.04
N LEU A 86 18.39 5.16 11.18
CA LEU A 86 17.40 5.09 12.26
C LEU A 86 17.15 6.47 12.87
N LEU A 87 18.21 7.21 13.21
CA LEU A 87 18.12 8.57 13.74
C LEU A 87 17.45 9.54 12.76
N THR A 88 17.79 9.49 11.48
CA THR A 88 17.16 10.35 10.47
C THR A 88 15.69 9.98 10.22
N ALA A 89 15.30 8.69 10.27
CA ALA A 89 13.90 8.29 10.19
C ALA A 89 13.09 8.72 11.43
N VAL A 90 13.69 8.63 12.63
CA VAL A 90 13.05 9.03 13.89
C VAL A 90 12.98 10.54 14.05
N LEU A 91 13.97 11.31 13.60
CA LEU A 91 14.01 12.77 13.77
C LEU A 91 13.39 13.51 12.57
N ALA A 92 13.67 13.11 11.33
CA ALA A 92 13.11 13.78 10.17
C ALA A 92 11.71 13.26 9.82
N ASN A 93 10.80 14.16 9.48
CA ASN A 93 9.51 13.79 8.89
C ASN A 93 9.72 13.59 7.39
N GLN A 94 9.71 12.34 6.93
CA GLN A 94 9.91 12.01 5.52
C GLN A 94 8.69 12.38 4.66
N GLN A 95 7.53 12.58 5.29
CA GLN A 95 6.22 12.79 4.66
C GLN A 95 5.76 14.28 4.67
N THR A 96 6.71 15.22 4.61
CA THR A 96 6.40 16.65 4.41
C THR A 96 5.81 16.90 3.02
N SER A 97 4.98 17.93 2.84
CA SER A 97 4.33 18.23 1.54
C SER A 97 5.31 18.32 0.38
N ARG A 98 6.48 18.90 0.60
CA ARG A 98 7.54 19.00 -0.41
C ARG A 98 8.10 17.62 -0.80
N ARG A 99 8.24 16.69 0.15
CA ARG A 99 8.73 15.32 -0.11
C ARG A 99 7.64 14.41 -0.68
N SER A 100 6.39 14.50 -0.20
CA SER A 100 5.27 13.74 -0.76
C SER A 100 5.10 14.00 -2.27
N ARG A 101 5.23 15.26 -2.72
CA ARG A 101 5.23 15.60 -4.16
C ARG A 101 6.43 15.02 -4.93
N LYS A 102 7.56 14.76 -4.27
CA LYS A 102 8.76 14.14 -4.89
C LYS A 102 8.65 12.62 -4.94
N VAL A 103 8.19 11.98 -3.86
CA VAL A 103 7.94 10.53 -3.78
C VAL A 103 6.87 10.10 -4.80
N GLY A 104 5.78 10.88 -4.92
CA GLY A 104 4.75 10.64 -5.92
C GLY A 104 5.21 10.78 -7.38
N ARG A 105 6.38 11.40 -7.64
CA ARG A 105 6.98 11.43 -8.98
C ARG A 105 7.85 10.22 -9.30
N VAL A 106 8.39 9.52 -8.29
CA VAL A 106 9.32 8.39 -8.50
C VAL A 106 8.63 7.04 -8.45
N HIS A 107 7.56 6.90 -7.65
CA HIS A 107 6.84 5.62 -7.49
C HIS A 107 5.74 5.35 -8.54
N TYR A 108 5.51 6.27 -9.48
CA TYR A 108 4.51 6.12 -10.54
C TYR A 108 5.06 6.49 -11.93
N ASP A 109 6.36 6.28 -12.18
CA ASP A 109 6.92 6.34 -13.53
C ASP A 109 6.65 5.04 -14.33
N LEU A 110 5.92 4.07 -13.75
CA LEU A 110 5.37 2.93 -14.49
C LEU A 110 4.12 3.38 -15.24
N SER A 111 4.06 3.11 -16.55
CA SER A 111 2.94 3.53 -17.40
C SER A 111 1.61 2.94 -16.91
N ASN A 112 0.50 3.62 -17.21
CA ASN A 112 -0.83 3.10 -16.90
C ASN A 112 -1.06 1.70 -17.50
N ASP A 113 -0.44 1.40 -18.65
CA ASP A 113 -0.51 0.10 -19.32
C ASP A 113 -0.04 -1.05 -18.41
N PHE A 114 1.00 -0.82 -17.59
CA PHE A 114 1.46 -1.81 -16.61
C PHE A 114 0.38 -2.09 -15.56
N PHE A 115 -0.25 -1.05 -15.04
CA PHE A 115 -1.30 -1.20 -14.05
C PHE A 115 -2.59 -1.78 -14.65
N GLU A 116 -2.96 -1.40 -15.87
CA GLU A 116 -4.11 -1.97 -16.59
C GLU A 116 -3.95 -3.47 -16.86
N ALA A 117 -2.72 -3.93 -17.09
CA ALA A 117 -2.44 -5.36 -17.27
C ALA A 117 -2.55 -6.18 -15.97
N MET A 118 -2.40 -5.53 -14.81
CA MET A 118 -2.35 -6.20 -13.49
C MET A 118 -3.65 -6.05 -12.69
N LEU A 119 -4.32 -4.90 -12.79
CA LEU A 119 -5.44 -4.51 -11.95
C LEU A 119 -6.79 -4.93 -12.54
N ASP A 120 -7.85 -4.79 -11.74
CA ASP A 120 -9.21 -4.94 -12.20
C ASP A 120 -9.63 -3.79 -13.14
N PRO A 121 -10.74 -3.92 -13.89
CA PRO A 121 -11.23 -2.88 -14.80
C PRO A 121 -11.53 -1.50 -14.16
N ASN A 122 -11.66 -1.42 -12.83
CA ASN A 122 -11.82 -0.16 -12.10
C ASN A 122 -10.51 0.41 -11.56
N MET A 123 -9.36 -0.15 -11.97
CA MET A 123 -8.01 0.32 -11.61
C MET A 123 -7.81 0.42 -10.09
N GLN A 124 -8.29 -0.58 -9.33
CA GLN A 124 -8.15 -0.61 -7.88
C GLN A 124 -6.81 -1.21 -7.45
N TYR A 125 -5.83 -0.35 -7.18
CA TYR A 125 -4.60 -0.76 -6.49
C TYR A 125 -4.76 -0.71 -4.97
N SER A 126 -5.71 -1.51 -4.47
CA SER A 126 -6.03 -1.65 -3.04
C SER A 126 -6.64 -3.02 -2.77
N CYS A 127 -6.69 -3.44 -1.51
CA CYS A 127 -7.24 -4.75 -1.13
C CYS A 127 -8.71 -4.89 -1.56
N ALA A 128 -9.03 -6.02 -2.21
CA ALA A 128 -10.37 -6.42 -2.62
C ALA A 128 -11.13 -7.16 -1.49
N LEU A 129 -12.44 -7.33 -1.64
CA LEU A 129 -13.26 -8.07 -0.68
C LEU A 129 -13.79 -9.36 -1.35
N PHE A 130 -13.08 -10.47 -1.15
CA PHE A 130 -13.42 -11.77 -1.74
C PHE A 130 -14.55 -12.48 -0.99
N ALA A 131 -15.41 -13.14 -1.75
CA ALA A 131 -16.34 -14.18 -1.37
C ALA A 131 -16.03 -15.45 -2.18
N GLU A 132 -16.68 -16.55 -1.81
CA GLU A 132 -16.50 -17.82 -2.51
C GLU A 132 -16.89 -17.72 -3.99
N GLY A 133 -15.99 -18.17 -4.87
CA GLY A 133 -16.20 -18.18 -6.32
C GLY A 133 -15.84 -16.88 -7.07
N ASP A 134 -15.35 -15.85 -6.38
CA ASP A 134 -15.00 -14.60 -7.05
C ASP A 134 -13.71 -14.65 -7.87
N ASP A 135 -13.72 -13.87 -8.96
CA ASP A 135 -12.50 -13.32 -9.54
C ASP A 135 -12.14 -11.94 -8.92
N LEU A 136 -10.97 -11.41 -9.29
CA LEU A 136 -10.50 -10.11 -8.79
C LEU A 136 -11.48 -8.97 -9.09
N GLY A 137 -12.10 -8.97 -10.27
CA GLY A 137 -13.05 -7.94 -10.69
C GLY A 137 -14.29 -7.90 -9.80
N SER A 138 -14.86 -9.07 -9.54
CA SER A 138 -16.03 -9.25 -8.65
C SER A 138 -15.69 -8.85 -7.22
N ALA A 139 -14.52 -9.25 -6.72
CA ALA A 139 -14.05 -8.88 -5.38
C ALA A 139 -13.79 -7.37 -5.23
N GLN A 140 -13.29 -6.70 -6.27
CA GLN A 140 -13.10 -5.24 -6.25
C GLN A 140 -14.43 -4.49 -6.32
N LEU A 141 -15.36 -4.93 -7.17
CA LEU A 141 -16.70 -4.36 -7.23
C LEU A 141 -17.42 -4.48 -5.88
N ARG A 142 -17.35 -5.64 -5.23
CA ARG A 142 -17.92 -5.82 -3.88
C ARG A 142 -17.28 -4.87 -2.86
N LYS A 143 -15.96 -4.67 -2.92
CA LYS A 143 -15.27 -3.71 -2.05
C LYS A 143 -15.73 -2.27 -2.31
N LEU A 144 -15.91 -1.87 -3.56
CA LEU A 144 -16.40 -0.54 -3.93
C LEU A 144 -17.82 -0.31 -3.42
N ASP A 145 -18.69 -1.30 -3.59
CA ASP A 145 -20.07 -1.29 -3.11
C ASP A 145 -20.12 -1.19 -1.58
N TRP A 146 -19.37 -2.07 -0.89
CA TRP A 146 -19.25 -2.07 0.56
C TRP A 146 -18.79 -0.71 1.12
N ILE A 147 -17.83 -0.04 0.48
CA ILE A 147 -17.42 1.31 0.89
C ILE A 147 -18.60 2.29 0.79
N CYS A 148 -19.34 2.26 -0.32
CA CYS A 148 -20.45 3.17 -0.57
C CYS A 148 -21.61 2.93 0.42
N GLU A 149 -21.92 1.66 0.72
CA GLU A 149 -22.91 1.27 1.72
C GLU A 149 -22.52 1.74 3.13
N ARG A 150 -21.25 1.55 3.53
CA ARG A 150 -20.76 1.97 4.86
C ARG A 150 -20.76 3.48 5.02
N LEU A 151 -20.53 4.20 3.94
CA LEU A 151 -20.70 5.65 3.89
C LEU A 151 -22.17 6.06 3.75
N ARG A 152 -23.12 5.13 3.63
CA ARG A 152 -24.56 5.44 3.44
C ARG A 152 -24.75 6.45 2.31
N LEU A 153 -24.06 6.22 1.20
CA LEU A 153 -24.15 7.06 0.02
C LEU A 153 -25.57 7.06 -0.52
N ARG A 154 -26.02 8.22 -0.97
CA ARG A 154 -27.34 8.46 -1.54
C ARG A 154 -27.20 9.53 -2.63
N PRO A 155 -28.17 9.62 -3.56
CA PRO A 155 -28.15 10.64 -4.60
C PRO A 155 -27.96 12.04 -4.02
N SER A 156 -27.23 12.88 -4.75
CA SER A 156 -26.92 14.28 -4.43
C SER A 156 -26.00 14.53 -3.23
N LEU A 157 -25.55 13.50 -2.51
CA LEU A 157 -24.52 13.68 -1.48
C LEU A 157 -23.17 14.05 -2.10
N ARG A 158 -22.42 14.91 -1.41
CA ARG A 158 -21.05 15.30 -1.77
C ARG A 158 -20.05 14.39 -1.08
N LEU A 159 -19.26 13.67 -1.87
CA LEU A 159 -18.20 12.76 -1.41
C LEU A 159 -16.82 13.36 -1.70
N LEU A 160 -15.95 13.40 -0.71
CA LEU A 160 -14.51 13.64 -0.89
C LEU A 160 -13.76 12.31 -0.89
N ASP A 161 -13.07 11.99 -1.97
CA ASP A 161 -12.17 10.84 -2.09
C ASP A 161 -10.70 11.29 -1.99
N ILE A 162 -10.12 11.09 -0.79
CA ILE A 162 -8.76 11.51 -0.47
C ILE A 162 -7.76 10.44 -0.94
N GLY A 163 -7.00 10.77 -1.98
CA GLY A 163 -6.10 9.81 -2.62
C GLY A 163 -6.85 8.94 -3.63
N CYS A 164 -7.65 9.56 -4.50
CA CYS A 164 -8.60 8.88 -5.39
C CYS A 164 -7.98 7.94 -6.45
N GLY A 165 -6.64 7.86 -6.52
CA GLY A 165 -5.92 7.07 -7.53
C GLY A 165 -6.36 7.42 -8.95
N TRP A 166 -6.64 6.38 -9.74
CA TRP A 166 -7.17 6.49 -11.11
C TRP A 166 -8.67 6.84 -11.19
N GLY A 167 -9.32 7.12 -10.06
CA GLY A 167 -10.70 7.56 -9.98
C GLY A 167 -11.75 6.45 -10.00
N GLY A 168 -11.36 5.19 -9.80
CA GLY A 168 -12.28 4.04 -9.83
C GLY A 168 -13.42 4.14 -8.82
N LEU A 169 -13.10 4.42 -7.54
CA LEU A 169 -14.11 4.62 -6.50
C LEU A 169 -14.98 5.85 -6.77
N ALA A 170 -14.36 6.97 -7.15
CA ALA A 170 -15.09 8.20 -7.45
C ALA A 170 -16.11 8.00 -8.57
N ARG A 171 -15.70 7.34 -9.66
CA ARG A 171 -16.61 7.02 -10.78
C ARG A 171 -17.68 6.02 -10.37
N TYR A 172 -17.36 5.01 -9.57
CA TYR A 172 -18.32 4.03 -9.08
C TYR A 172 -19.41 4.71 -8.23
N ALA A 173 -19.02 5.50 -7.23
CA ALA A 173 -19.94 6.23 -6.36
C ALA A 173 -20.86 7.19 -7.14
N ALA A 174 -20.31 7.94 -8.11
CA ALA A 174 -21.10 8.84 -8.93
C ALA A 174 -22.14 8.10 -9.79
N ARG A 175 -21.76 6.97 -10.40
CA ARG A 175 -22.63 6.23 -11.31
C ARG A 175 -23.69 5.40 -10.60
N HIS A 176 -23.32 4.73 -9.51
CA HIS A 176 -24.19 3.75 -8.84
C HIS A 176 -24.99 4.34 -7.68
N TYR A 177 -24.48 5.39 -7.04
CA TYR A 177 -25.13 6.04 -5.89
C TYR A 177 -25.57 7.47 -6.17
N GLY A 178 -25.28 8.03 -7.36
CA GLY A 178 -25.70 9.37 -7.77
C GLY A 178 -25.04 10.49 -6.94
N CYS A 179 -23.86 10.25 -6.38
CA CYS A 179 -23.14 11.24 -5.58
C CYS A 179 -22.36 12.22 -6.46
N GLN A 180 -22.15 13.43 -5.94
CA GLN A 180 -21.20 14.40 -6.50
C GLN A 180 -19.84 14.15 -5.85
N VAL A 181 -18.85 13.73 -6.61
CA VAL A 181 -17.56 13.32 -6.04
C VAL A 181 -16.46 14.31 -6.34
N VAL A 182 -15.71 14.71 -5.32
CA VAL A 182 -14.42 15.39 -5.48
C VAL A 182 -13.31 14.40 -5.13
N GLY A 183 -12.59 13.94 -6.14
CA GLY A 183 -11.40 13.10 -5.98
C GLY A 183 -10.14 13.96 -5.96
N ILE A 184 -9.24 13.70 -5.01
CA ILE A 184 -7.94 14.38 -4.95
C ILE A 184 -6.78 13.38 -5.06
N THR A 185 -5.75 13.75 -5.82
CA THR A 185 -4.50 13.00 -5.92
C THR A 185 -3.31 13.95 -5.99
N ILE A 186 -2.13 13.45 -5.62
CA ILE A 186 -0.84 14.15 -5.78
C ILE A 186 -0.05 13.64 -7.00
N SER A 187 -0.50 12.55 -7.64
CA SER A 187 0.12 12.00 -8.84
C SER A 187 -0.48 12.64 -10.09
N ARG A 188 0.39 13.22 -10.92
CA ARG A 188 -0.03 13.87 -12.17
C ARG A 188 -0.51 12.87 -13.22
N GLU A 189 0.00 11.63 -13.17
CA GLU A 189 -0.43 10.58 -14.10
C GLU A 189 -1.82 10.07 -13.75
N GLN A 190 -2.05 9.74 -12.47
CA GLN A 190 -3.36 9.38 -11.94
C GLN A 190 -4.38 10.48 -12.18
N PHE A 191 -4.01 11.75 -11.97
CA PHE A 191 -4.87 12.91 -12.26
C PHE A 191 -5.32 12.92 -13.73
N ARG A 192 -4.37 12.82 -14.68
CA ARG A 192 -4.68 12.82 -16.12
C ARG A 192 -5.54 11.63 -16.51
N TYR A 193 -5.26 10.46 -15.95
CA TYR A 193 -6.06 9.26 -16.19
C TYR A 193 -7.48 9.42 -15.67
N ALA A 194 -7.63 9.75 -14.38
CA ALA A 194 -8.91 9.90 -13.70
C ALA A 194 -9.77 11.00 -14.36
N GLN A 195 -9.18 12.11 -14.79
CA GLN A 195 -9.92 13.14 -15.55
C GLN A 195 -10.54 12.59 -16.84
N ARG A 196 -9.80 11.76 -17.59
CA ARG A 196 -10.35 11.13 -18.80
C ARG A 196 -11.38 10.05 -18.44
N TRP A 197 -11.06 9.22 -17.46
CA TRP A 197 -11.87 8.08 -17.02
C TRP A 197 -13.22 8.51 -16.46
N CYS A 198 -13.27 9.63 -15.74
CA CYS A 198 -14.48 10.15 -15.11
C CYS A 198 -15.25 11.15 -15.96
N ARG A 199 -14.81 11.44 -17.20
CA ARG A 199 -15.47 12.41 -18.08
C ARG A 199 -16.94 12.05 -18.29
N GLY A 200 -17.83 13.04 -18.12
CA GLY A 200 -19.28 12.87 -18.25
C GLY A 200 -19.96 12.23 -17.04
N SER A 201 -19.25 11.99 -15.93
CA SER A 201 -19.82 11.62 -14.63
C SER A 201 -19.79 12.84 -13.70
N ASP A 202 -20.57 12.82 -12.60
CA ASP A 202 -20.57 13.88 -11.59
C ASP A 202 -19.35 13.76 -10.65
N VAL A 203 -18.16 13.86 -11.24
CA VAL A 203 -16.87 13.68 -10.59
C VAL A 203 -15.90 14.80 -11.00
N GLU A 204 -15.42 15.53 -10.01
CA GLU A 204 -14.33 16.49 -10.14
C GLU A 204 -13.03 15.87 -9.63
N ILE A 205 -11.99 15.83 -10.46
CA ILE A 205 -10.66 15.37 -10.05
C ILE A 205 -9.73 16.59 -9.89
N GLN A 206 -9.05 16.69 -8.75
CA GLN A 206 -8.10 17.76 -8.45
C GLN A 206 -6.69 17.20 -8.18
N LEU A 207 -5.68 17.81 -8.80
CA LEU A 207 -4.27 17.58 -8.45
C LEU A 207 -3.93 18.43 -7.22
N ARG A 208 -4.17 17.90 -6.03
CA ARG A 208 -4.15 18.66 -4.77
C ARG A 208 -3.66 17.80 -3.61
N ASP A 209 -2.90 18.41 -2.71
CA ASP A 209 -2.54 17.79 -1.43
C ASP A 209 -3.75 17.82 -0.48
N TYR A 210 -4.03 16.71 0.21
CA TYR A 210 -5.18 16.64 1.12
C TYR A 210 -5.17 17.74 2.19
N ARG A 211 -3.97 18.18 2.61
CA ARG A 211 -3.78 19.26 3.59
C ARG A 211 -4.31 20.61 3.12
N GLU A 212 -4.49 20.79 1.81
CA GLU A 212 -4.96 22.01 1.16
C GLU A 212 -6.46 21.93 0.82
N VAL A 213 -7.15 20.83 1.14
CA VAL A 213 -8.58 20.70 0.87
C VAL A 213 -9.38 21.70 1.70
N THR A 214 -10.26 22.41 1.00
CA THR A 214 -11.25 23.37 1.53
C THR A 214 -12.66 22.90 1.17
N GLY A 215 -13.65 23.28 1.98
CA GLY A 215 -15.05 22.94 1.77
C GLY A 215 -15.58 21.90 2.77
N ARG A 216 -16.88 21.64 2.66
CA ARG A 216 -17.62 20.67 3.49
C ARG A 216 -18.21 19.60 2.58
N PHE A 217 -18.12 18.36 3.04
CA PHE A 217 -18.59 17.17 2.33
C PHE A 217 -19.46 16.36 3.27
N ASP A 218 -20.53 15.79 2.74
CA ASP A 218 -21.39 14.88 3.49
C ASP A 218 -20.61 13.62 3.85
N ARG A 219 -19.69 13.19 2.99
CA ARG A 219 -18.93 11.95 3.14
C ARG A 219 -17.47 12.18 2.78
N VAL A 220 -16.58 11.55 3.52
CA VAL A 220 -15.15 11.54 3.23
C VAL A 220 -14.68 10.09 3.20
N VAL A 221 -13.87 9.74 2.22
CA VAL A 221 -13.26 8.42 2.11
C VAL A 221 -11.77 8.55 1.85
N CYS A 222 -11.01 7.61 2.40
CA CYS A 222 -9.60 7.43 2.11
C CYS A 222 -9.32 5.94 2.02
N VAL A 223 -8.75 5.48 0.90
CA VAL A 223 -8.37 4.10 0.68
C VAL A 223 -6.88 4.04 0.33
N GLY A 224 -6.08 3.39 1.17
CA GLY A 224 -4.66 3.10 0.86
C GLY A 224 -3.74 4.31 0.84
N MET A 225 -4.17 5.47 1.35
CA MET A 225 -3.32 6.68 1.43
C MET A 225 -2.78 6.92 2.85
N VAL A 226 -3.46 6.45 3.90
CA VAL A 226 -3.09 6.74 5.31
C VAL A 226 -1.70 6.20 5.67
N GLU A 227 -1.30 5.09 5.06
CA GLU A 227 0.01 4.44 5.19
C GLU A 227 1.15 5.40 4.79
N HIS A 228 0.90 6.25 3.80
CA HIS A 228 1.86 7.21 3.28
C HIS A 228 1.86 8.53 4.04
N VAL A 229 0.95 8.74 4.99
CA VAL A 229 0.91 9.95 5.82
C VAL A 229 2.04 9.93 6.86
N GLY A 230 2.35 8.75 7.39
CA GLY A 230 3.32 8.55 8.46
C GLY A 230 2.82 9.02 9.83
N TYR A 231 3.17 8.27 10.88
CA TYR A 231 2.60 8.43 12.23
C TYR A 231 2.70 9.86 12.81
N LYS A 232 3.77 10.59 12.49
CA LYS A 232 3.96 11.99 12.91
C LYS A 232 2.88 12.95 12.40
N ASN A 233 2.19 12.59 11.32
CA ASN A 233 1.20 13.44 10.65
C ASN A 233 -0.24 12.94 10.82
N TYR A 234 -0.48 11.83 11.52
CA TYR A 234 -1.82 11.26 11.70
C TYR A 234 -2.80 12.24 12.36
N ARG A 235 -2.34 13.03 13.35
CA ARG A 235 -3.17 14.09 13.96
C ARG A 235 -3.61 15.12 12.93
N THR A 236 -2.69 15.60 12.09
CA THR A 236 -2.98 16.56 11.02
C THR A 236 -3.93 15.97 9.99
N TYR A 237 -3.76 14.70 9.65
CA TYR A 237 -4.65 13.96 8.75
C TYR A 237 -6.06 13.83 9.30
N MET A 238 -6.24 13.34 10.53
CA MET A 238 -7.55 13.23 11.16
C MET A 238 -8.22 14.60 11.33
N ARG A 239 -7.48 15.66 11.69
CA ARG A 239 -8.00 17.04 11.71
C ARG A 239 -8.43 17.53 10.32
N THR A 240 -7.73 17.09 9.27
CA THR A 240 -8.08 17.46 7.90
C THR A 240 -9.37 16.76 7.46
N ALA A 241 -9.50 15.46 7.71
CA ALA A 241 -10.76 14.75 7.46
C ALA A 241 -11.91 15.39 8.26
N ALA A 242 -11.71 15.62 9.56
CA ALA A 242 -12.72 16.23 10.43
C ALA A 242 -13.17 17.63 9.95
N ARG A 243 -12.24 18.52 9.56
CA ARG A 243 -12.62 19.84 9.04
C ARG A 243 -13.28 19.78 7.66
N SER A 244 -13.13 18.69 6.91
CA SER A 244 -13.79 18.50 5.62
C SER A 244 -15.19 17.93 5.75
N LEU A 245 -15.57 17.36 6.89
CA LEU A 245 -16.90 16.83 7.13
C LEU A 245 -17.93 17.94 7.39
N ALA A 246 -19.13 17.77 6.85
CA ALA A 246 -20.35 18.43 7.29
C ALA A 246 -20.78 17.92 8.69
N GLU A 247 -21.81 18.54 9.28
CA GLU A 247 -22.27 18.23 10.65
C GLU A 247 -22.67 16.75 10.83
N ASP A 248 -23.46 16.20 9.91
CA ASP A 248 -23.85 14.78 9.86
C ASP A 248 -22.91 13.94 8.97
N GLY A 249 -21.64 14.33 8.93
CA GLY A 249 -20.65 13.75 8.04
C GLY A 249 -20.19 12.34 8.47
N LEU A 250 -19.96 11.45 7.51
CA LEU A 250 -19.30 10.16 7.77
C LEU A 250 -17.92 10.10 7.11
N PHE A 251 -16.94 9.56 7.83
CA PHE A 251 -15.60 9.32 7.33
C PHE A 251 -15.25 7.84 7.38
N LEU A 252 -14.82 7.29 6.25
CA LEU A 252 -14.28 5.93 6.14
C LEU A 252 -12.79 6.00 5.79
N CYS A 253 -11.96 5.38 6.63
CA CYS A 253 -10.52 5.24 6.40
C CYS A 253 -10.17 3.76 6.28
N GLN A 254 -9.81 3.32 5.08
CA GLN A 254 -9.28 1.98 4.81
C GLN A 254 -7.76 2.09 4.63
N GLY A 255 -7.00 1.31 5.40
CA GLY A 255 -5.55 1.23 5.24
C GLY A 255 -4.98 -0.02 5.88
N ILE A 256 -3.76 -0.37 5.48
CA ILE A 256 -2.96 -1.45 6.02
C ILE A 256 -2.48 -1.04 7.42
N CYS A 257 -2.68 -1.90 8.41
CA CYS A 257 -2.27 -1.67 9.78
C CYS A 257 -1.49 -2.87 10.34
N GLY A 258 -0.61 -2.59 11.30
CA GLY A 258 0.02 -3.64 12.11
C GLY A 258 -0.88 -4.03 13.28
N ASN A 259 -0.70 -5.26 13.76
CA ASN A 259 -1.48 -5.79 14.90
C ASN A 259 -1.02 -5.25 16.27
N PHE A 260 -0.02 -4.36 16.30
CA PHE A 260 0.54 -3.81 17.54
C PHE A 260 0.53 -2.29 17.46
N SER A 261 -0.03 -1.67 18.48
CA SER A 261 0.10 -0.23 18.73
C SER A 261 1.31 0.00 19.63
N ARG A 262 2.24 0.88 19.23
CA ARG A 262 3.40 1.30 20.05
C ARG A 262 3.21 2.70 20.66
N VAL A 263 1.95 3.10 20.86
CA VAL A 263 1.60 4.37 21.52
C VAL A 263 1.92 4.28 22.99
#